data_AF-A0A7J7U4H6-F1
#
_entry.id   AF-A0A7J7U4H6-F1
#
_cell.length_a   1.000
_cell.length_b   1.000
_cell.length_c   1.000
_cell.angle_alpha   90.00
_cell.angle_beta   90.00
_cell.angle_gamma   90.00
#
_symmetry.space_group_name_H-M   'P 1'
#
loop_
_entity.id
_entity.type
_entity.pdbx_description
1 polymer ?
#
loop_
_entity_poly.entity_id
_entity_poly.type
_entity_poly.pdbx_seq_one_letter_code
_entity_poly.pdbx_strand_id
1 'polypeptide(L)'
;MNGDKVRFCRDNQSVSLHPHGLNSSAVAPAAPKMSRLVLASLVFMVMIIATSLMALFVVVLQKPRPAPEAYAYSRGFLGDNSTWQLPVEPNNPYRFGVAELQETLQMFKDHVENSSTWTMEIQMLMCRVDNVSSQIQMLGGHLKNASADIQMVLNDQLENASREIQILKQGMKDAEALNSKTRMLESKLQEANVEVERLKGELASTKALTAKVQEQQRSLETLRAAFASQEQLQKSQNELLQLILQGWKVYNGDMYYFSHVKKSWQEAEKSCVSQGAHLASVTSAEEQAYLTEFTRSSNYWIGLNDRGTIISQTTGSTGMGRMKTVYMFSRSGMTTTVMPSISGSARSPSARVWPEVSQG
;
A
#
# COMPACT_ATOMS: atom_id res chain seq x y z
N MET A 1 8.80 43.85 -15.57
CA MET A 1 9.26 42.45 -15.73
C MET A 1 8.05 41.58 -15.39
N ASN A 2 7.22 41.14 -16.33
CA ASN A 2 7.41 40.28 -17.51
C ASN A 2 7.38 38.78 -17.15
N GLY A 3 6.57 38.02 -17.91
CA GLY A 3 6.49 36.56 -17.94
C GLY A 3 5.17 36.02 -17.35
N ASP A 4 4.27 35.33 -18.06
CA ASP A 4 4.16 34.95 -19.47
C ASP A 4 2.66 34.78 -19.74
N LYS A 5 2.11 35.49 -20.73
CA LYS A 5 0.74 35.25 -21.22
C LYS A 5 0.79 35.01 -22.72
N VAL A 6 0.81 33.73 -23.09
CA VAL A 6 0.79 33.33 -24.49
C VAL A 6 -0.63 33.48 -25.03
N ARG A 7 -0.78 34.30 -26.08
CA ARG A 7 -2.04 34.52 -26.81
C ARG A 7 -1.86 34.02 -28.23
N PHE A 8 -2.79 33.18 -28.70
CA PHE A 8 -2.88 32.77 -30.10
C PHE A 8 -4.15 33.37 -30.70
N CYS A 9 -4.01 33.99 -31.88
CA CYS A 9 -5.12 34.61 -32.60
C CYS A 9 -5.18 34.08 -34.04
N ARG A 10 -6.39 33.83 -34.54
CA ARG A 10 -6.66 33.72 -35.98
C ARG A 10 -8.01 34.34 -36.33
N ASP A 11 -7.97 35.27 -37.28
CA ASP A 11 -8.98 35.95 -38.11
C ASP A 11 -10.35 36.37 -37.54
N ASN A 12 -10.84 35.89 -36.38
CA ASN A 12 -11.84 36.61 -35.55
C ASN A 12 -12.17 35.99 -34.16
N GLN A 13 -11.35 35.09 -33.60
CA GLN A 13 -11.53 34.62 -32.21
C GLN A 13 -10.21 34.52 -31.45
N SER A 14 -10.27 34.82 -30.15
CA SER A 14 -9.14 34.70 -29.23
C SER A 14 -9.51 33.81 -28.05
N VAL A 15 -8.65 32.85 -27.72
CA VAL A 15 -8.78 32.03 -26.51
C VAL A 15 -7.56 32.26 -25.63
N SER A 16 -7.79 32.44 -24.33
CA SER A 16 -6.73 32.55 -23.32
C SER A 16 -6.87 31.45 -22.28
N LEU A 17 -5.79 30.70 -22.04
CA LEU A 17 -5.72 29.72 -20.96
C LEU A 17 -5.18 30.39 -19.69
N HIS A 18 -5.89 30.21 -18.56
CA HIS A 18 -5.40 30.58 -17.24
C HIS A 18 -4.80 29.34 -16.56
N PRO A 19 -3.61 29.44 -15.94
CA PRO A 19 -3.17 28.43 -15.01
C PRO A 19 -3.97 28.58 -13.71
N HIS A 20 -4.68 27.53 -13.30
CA HIS A 20 -5.30 27.48 -11.98
C HIS A 20 -4.19 27.41 -10.92
N GLY A 21 -3.87 28.56 -10.33
CA GLY A 21 -2.96 28.69 -9.21
C GLY A 21 -3.65 28.35 -7.90
N LEU A 22 -3.03 27.47 -7.13
CA LEU A 22 -3.39 27.06 -5.78
C LEU A 22 -3.57 28.26 -4.83
N ASN A 23 -4.69 28.28 -4.12
CA ASN A 23 -4.89 29.15 -2.96
C ASN A 23 -3.91 28.76 -1.85
N SER A 24 -2.95 29.62 -1.55
CA SER A 24 -2.17 29.57 -0.31
C SER A 24 -2.75 30.59 0.67
N SER A 25 -3.61 30.11 1.58
CA SER A 25 -3.93 30.83 2.82
C SER A 25 -2.94 30.39 3.89
N ALA A 26 -2.19 31.34 4.43
CA ALA A 26 -1.25 31.12 5.52
C ALA A 26 -2.01 30.70 6.79
N VAL A 27 -1.72 29.49 7.29
CA VAL A 27 -2.23 28.99 8.57
C VAL A 27 -1.07 28.92 9.55
N ALA A 28 -1.20 29.67 10.65
CA ALA A 28 -0.31 29.63 11.81
C ALA A 28 -0.28 28.22 12.44
N PRO A 29 0.82 27.79 13.09
CA PRO A 29 0.91 26.46 13.65
C PRO A 29 -0.03 26.33 14.85
N ALA A 30 -1.12 25.60 14.66
CA ALA A 30 -2.01 25.20 15.73
C ALA A 30 -1.29 24.17 16.62
N ALA A 31 -1.19 24.47 17.91
CA ALA A 31 -0.76 23.53 18.94
C ALA A 31 -1.53 22.20 18.83
N PRO A 32 -0.90 21.05 19.13
CA PRO A 32 -1.52 19.75 18.95
C PRO A 32 -2.69 19.61 19.93
N LYS A 33 -3.91 19.77 19.42
CA LYS A 33 -5.12 19.44 20.17
C LYS A 33 -5.21 17.92 20.22
N MET A 34 -4.64 17.32 21.27
CA MET A 34 -4.94 15.94 21.60
C MET A 34 -6.46 15.80 21.69
N SER A 35 -7.01 14.88 20.89
CA SER A 35 -8.43 14.56 20.93
C SER A 35 -8.84 14.25 22.37
N ARG A 36 -9.97 14.78 22.84
CA ARG A 36 -10.48 14.53 24.20
C ARG A 36 -10.60 13.03 24.50
N LEU A 37 -10.76 12.21 23.46
CA LEU A 37 -10.73 10.74 23.51
C LEU A 37 -9.36 10.16 23.86
N VAL A 38 -8.27 10.75 23.35
CA VAL A 38 -6.88 10.33 23.64
C VAL A 38 -6.49 10.72 25.07
N LEU A 39 -6.94 11.89 25.53
CA LEU A 39 -6.73 12.29 26.92
C LEU A 39 -7.52 11.38 27.87
N ALA A 40 -8.76 11.02 27.53
CA ALA A 40 -9.58 10.12 28.32
C ALA A 40 -9.00 8.69 28.38
N SER A 41 -8.46 8.18 27.26
CA SER A 41 -7.82 6.86 27.25
C SER A 41 -6.52 6.83 28.08
N LEU A 42 -5.71 7.90 28.01
CA LEU A 42 -4.51 8.03 28.84
C LEU A 42 -4.85 8.07 30.33
N VAL A 43 -5.87 8.84 30.73
CA VAL A 43 -6.33 8.89 32.13
C VAL A 43 -6.86 7.54 32.60
N PHE A 44 -7.60 6.82 31.75
CA PHE A 44 -8.11 5.49 32.07
C PHE A 44 -7.00 4.46 32.27
N MET A 45 -5.96 4.48 31.42
CA MET A 45 -4.79 3.62 31.54
C MET A 45 -4.03 3.88 32.85
N VAL A 46 -3.86 5.15 33.24
CA VAL A 46 -3.21 5.52 34.50
C VAL A 46 -4.00 5.01 35.72
N MET A 47 -5.34 5.11 35.68
CA MET A 47 -6.20 4.60 36.75
C MET A 47 -6.12 3.08 36.91
N ILE A 48 -6.05 2.33 35.81
CA ILE A 48 -5.89 0.86 35.84
C ILE A 48 -4.54 0.46 36.42
N ILE A 49 -3.47 1.17 36.05
CA ILE A 49 -2.13 0.91 36.59
C ILE A 49 -2.12 1.18 38.09
N ALA A 50 -2.72 2.30 38.54
CA ALA A 50 -2.80 2.64 39.95
C ALA A 50 -3.60 1.61 40.77
N THR A 51 -4.76 1.14 40.28
CA THR A 51 -5.55 0.12 40.96
C THR A 51 -4.84 -1.24 41.01
N SER A 52 -4.14 -1.61 39.95
CA SER A 52 -3.34 -2.84 39.90
C SER A 52 -2.18 -2.82 40.89
N LEU A 53 -1.50 -1.68 41.01
CA LEU A 53 -0.41 -1.48 41.99
C LEU A 53 -0.94 -1.50 43.43
N MET A 54 -2.10 -0.91 43.70
CA MET A 54 -2.74 -0.96 45.03
C MET A 54 -3.17 -2.39 45.39
N ALA A 55 -3.71 -3.16 44.45
CA ALA A 55 -4.06 -4.56 44.68
C ALA A 55 -2.82 -5.42 45.00
N LEU A 56 -1.72 -5.23 44.26
CA LEU A 56 -0.43 -5.86 44.55
C LEU A 56 0.09 -5.50 45.94
N PHE A 57 -0.01 -4.22 46.33
CA PHE A 57 0.43 -3.77 47.64
C PHE A 57 -0.40 -4.39 48.78
N VAL A 58 -1.72 -4.53 48.60
CA VAL A 58 -2.60 -5.21 49.58
C VAL A 58 -2.24 -6.69 49.72
N VAL A 59 -1.95 -7.38 48.62
CA VAL A 59 -1.53 -8.79 48.65
C VAL A 59 -0.17 -8.97 49.35
N VAL A 60 0.78 -8.05 49.14
CA VAL A 60 2.11 -8.08 49.77
C VAL A 60 2.05 -7.74 51.26
N LEU A 61 1.12 -6.89 51.70
CA LEU A 61 0.94 -6.54 53.12
C LEU A 61 0.09 -7.54 53.92
N GLN A 62 -0.60 -8.47 53.26
CA GLN A 62 -1.29 -9.56 53.95
C GLN A 62 -0.26 -10.58 54.46
N LYS A 63 0.14 -10.44 55.74
CA LYS A 63 0.92 -11.47 56.44
C LYS A 63 0.20 -12.83 56.34
N PRO A 64 0.93 -13.95 56.15
CA PRO A 64 0.32 -15.28 56.07
C PRO A 64 -0.43 -15.59 57.36
N ARG A 65 -1.72 -15.87 57.25
CA ARG A 65 -2.53 -16.39 58.36
C ARG A 65 -2.06 -17.82 58.66
N PRO A 66 -1.64 -18.14 59.91
CA PRO A 66 -1.23 -19.49 60.25
C PRO A 66 -2.41 -20.47 60.11
N ALA A 67 -2.09 -21.67 59.60
CA ALA A 67 -3.04 -22.73 59.28
C ALA A 67 -3.79 -23.24 60.52
N PRO A 68 -5.08 -23.63 60.41
CA PRO A 68 -5.78 -24.32 61.47
C PRO A 68 -5.35 -25.80 61.50
N GLU A 69 -4.83 -26.24 62.63
CA GLU A 69 -4.50 -27.65 62.88
C GLU A 69 -5.77 -28.51 62.90
N ALA A 70 -5.65 -29.68 62.29
CA ALA A 70 -6.70 -30.66 62.11
C ALA A 70 -7.02 -31.41 63.41
N TYR A 71 -8.30 -31.48 63.75
CA TYR A 71 -8.86 -32.34 64.80
C TYR A 71 -8.80 -33.80 64.38
N ALA A 72 -8.11 -34.62 65.18
CA ALA A 72 -8.12 -36.08 65.07
C ALA A 72 -9.31 -36.66 65.87
N TYR A 73 -10.23 -37.33 65.16
CA TYR A 73 -11.27 -38.17 65.73
C TYR A 73 -10.72 -39.60 65.88
N SER A 74 -10.58 -40.08 67.12
CA SER A 74 -10.22 -41.46 67.43
C SER A 74 -11.40 -42.18 68.09
N ARG A 75 -11.90 -43.19 67.38
CA ARG A 75 -12.80 -44.25 67.85
C ARG A 75 -11.98 -45.29 68.60
N GLY A 76 -12.37 -45.63 69.84
CA GLY A 76 -11.76 -46.72 70.61
C GLY A 76 -12.58 -47.05 71.86
N PHE A 77 -13.42 -48.07 71.74
CA PHE A 77 -14.16 -48.75 72.81
C PHE A 77 -13.19 -49.49 73.76
N LEU A 78 -13.41 -49.37 75.07
CA LEU A 78 -13.15 -50.29 76.20
C LEU A 78 -13.70 -49.52 77.42
N GLY A 79 -14.85 -49.84 78.01
CA GLY A 79 -15.13 -51.10 78.69
C GLY A 79 -14.37 -51.09 80.01
N ASP A 80 -15.02 -50.72 81.12
CA ASP A 80 -14.76 -51.27 82.45
C ASP A 80 -15.83 -50.85 83.47
N ASN A 81 -16.11 -51.81 84.35
CA ASN A 81 -17.26 -51.98 85.24
C ASN A 81 -16.75 -51.97 86.68
N SER A 82 -17.34 -51.16 87.57
CA SER A 82 -17.17 -51.28 89.03
C SER A 82 -18.30 -50.49 89.70
N THR A 83 -19.34 -51.14 90.24
CA THR A 83 -19.40 -51.87 91.52
C THR A 83 -18.99 -50.99 92.70
N TRP A 84 -19.97 -50.40 93.38
CA TRP A 84 -19.86 -50.07 94.80
C TRP A 84 -21.10 -50.56 95.54
N GLN A 85 -20.88 -51.65 96.27
CA GLN A 85 -21.76 -52.22 97.28
C GLN A 85 -21.75 -51.32 98.52
N LEU A 86 -22.93 -51.13 99.12
CA LEU A 86 -23.12 -50.66 100.49
C LEU A 86 -22.97 -51.85 101.46
N PRO A 87 -22.30 -51.70 102.62
CA PRO A 87 -22.29 -52.72 103.66
C PRO A 87 -23.47 -52.55 104.63
N VAL A 88 -23.97 -53.69 105.12
CA VAL A 88 -25.06 -53.84 106.08
C VAL A 88 -24.51 -54.24 107.46
N GLU A 89 -24.94 -53.49 108.50
CA GLU A 89 -25.13 -53.82 109.94
C GLU A 89 -23.96 -54.32 110.82
N PRO A 90 -24.10 -54.48 112.17
CA PRO A 90 -25.14 -53.99 113.12
C PRO A 90 -24.56 -53.36 114.40
N ASN A 91 -25.36 -52.62 115.17
CA ASN A 91 -25.59 -52.90 116.60
C ASN A 91 -26.53 -51.87 117.23
N ASN A 92 -27.63 -52.40 117.76
CA ASN A 92 -28.66 -51.72 118.53
C ASN A 92 -28.51 -52.11 120.01
N PRO A 93 -28.70 -51.19 120.94
CA PRO A 93 -29.54 -51.51 122.09
C PRO A 93 -30.58 -50.41 122.33
N TYR A 94 -31.85 -50.78 122.21
CA TYR A 94 -33.03 -49.95 122.43
C TYR A 94 -33.11 -49.38 123.85
N ARG A 95 -33.58 -48.13 123.95
CA ARG A 95 -34.66 -47.76 124.89
C ARG A 95 -35.34 -46.47 124.42
N PHE A 96 -36.48 -46.60 123.75
CA PHE A 96 -37.36 -45.47 123.46
C PHE A 96 -38.78 -45.79 123.92
N GLY A 97 -39.37 -44.87 124.68
CA GLY A 97 -40.68 -45.01 125.29
C GLY A 97 -41.78 -45.00 124.24
N VAL A 98 -42.75 -45.90 124.42
CA VAL A 98 -43.86 -46.17 123.49
C VAL A 98 -44.76 -44.94 123.24
N ALA A 99 -44.65 -43.87 124.04
CA ALA A 99 -45.49 -42.68 123.94
C ALA A 99 -45.05 -41.67 122.84
N GLU A 100 -43.75 -41.42 122.65
CA GLU A 100 -43.25 -40.50 121.59
C GLU A 100 -43.24 -41.14 120.19
N LEU A 101 -43.14 -42.47 120.13
CA LEU A 101 -43.37 -43.23 118.91
C LEU A 101 -44.81 -43.08 118.43
N GLN A 102 -45.78 -42.87 119.32
CA GLN A 102 -47.17 -42.75 118.93
C GLN A 102 -47.50 -41.36 118.34
N GLU A 103 -46.87 -40.27 118.82
CA GLU A 103 -47.04 -38.94 118.23
C GLU A 103 -46.29 -38.78 116.90
N THR A 104 -45.08 -39.32 116.79
CA THR A 104 -44.33 -39.32 115.52
C THR A 104 -44.96 -40.24 114.49
N LEU A 105 -45.49 -41.40 114.91
CA LEU A 105 -46.20 -42.33 114.03
C LEU A 105 -47.61 -41.83 113.71
N GLN A 106 -48.27 -41.04 114.57
CA GLN A 106 -49.55 -40.40 114.25
C GLN A 106 -49.36 -39.20 113.33
N MET A 107 -48.31 -38.40 113.49
CA MET A 107 -47.96 -37.34 112.54
C MET A 107 -47.55 -37.93 111.19
N PHE A 108 -46.79 -39.04 111.21
CA PHE A 108 -46.46 -39.81 110.02
C PHE A 108 -47.71 -40.47 109.43
N LYS A 109 -48.65 -40.93 110.26
CA LYS A 109 -49.94 -41.51 109.84
C LYS A 109 -50.86 -40.46 109.25
N ASP A 110 -50.91 -39.23 109.75
CA ASP A 110 -51.67 -38.14 109.16
C ASP A 110 -51.02 -37.67 107.84
N HIS A 111 -49.69 -37.70 107.75
CA HIS A 111 -48.93 -37.47 106.50
C HIS A 111 -49.13 -38.60 105.47
N VAL A 112 -49.30 -39.83 105.96
CA VAL A 112 -49.59 -41.05 105.19
C VAL A 112 -51.09 -41.20 104.91
N GLU A 113 -52.01 -40.64 105.69
CA GLU A 113 -53.46 -40.62 105.45
C GLU A 113 -53.83 -39.52 104.45
N ASN A 114 -52.94 -38.55 104.23
CA ASN A 114 -52.92 -37.71 103.02
C ASN A 114 -52.36 -38.45 101.78
N SER A 115 -52.25 -39.79 101.84
CA SER A 115 -51.74 -40.67 100.76
C SER A 115 -52.44 -40.45 99.43
N SER A 116 -53.72 -40.06 99.43
CA SER A 116 -54.43 -39.71 98.20
C SER A 116 -53.79 -38.50 97.49
N THR A 117 -53.35 -37.47 98.24
CA THR A 117 -52.67 -36.28 97.71
C THR A 117 -51.30 -36.61 97.12
N TRP A 118 -50.45 -37.34 97.85
CA TRP A 118 -49.14 -37.76 97.34
C TRP A 118 -49.24 -38.68 96.12
N THR A 119 -50.24 -39.57 96.11
CA THR A 119 -50.51 -40.45 94.96
C THR A 119 -50.91 -39.64 93.72
N MET A 120 -51.73 -38.60 93.90
CA MET A 120 -52.15 -37.70 92.82
C MET A 120 -51.00 -36.80 92.34
N GLU A 121 -50.13 -36.32 93.23
CA GLU A 121 -48.92 -35.57 92.87
C GLU A 121 -47.90 -36.42 92.10
N ILE A 122 -47.66 -37.66 92.54
CA ILE A 122 -46.79 -38.61 91.84
C ILE A 122 -47.38 -38.99 90.48
N GLN A 123 -48.69 -39.25 90.38
CA GLN A 123 -49.36 -39.49 89.09
C GLN A 123 -49.29 -38.26 88.17
N MET A 124 -49.46 -37.05 88.70
CA MET A 124 -49.32 -35.82 87.94
C MET A 124 -47.88 -35.61 87.45
N LEU A 125 -46.89 -35.93 88.27
CA LEU A 125 -45.47 -35.94 87.90
C LEU A 125 -45.18 -37.00 86.85
N MET A 126 -45.71 -38.21 86.96
CA MET A 126 -45.59 -39.25 85.94
C MET A 126 -46.19 -38.78 84.61
N CYS A 127 -47.41 -38.20 84.61
CA CYS A 127 -48.00 -37.61 83.41
C CYS A 127 -47.12 -36.50 82.79
N ARG A 128 -46.46 -35.68 83.60
CA ARG A 128 -45.50 -34.67 83.12
C ARG A 128 -44.23 -35.29 82.55
N VAL A 129 -43.70 -36.33 83.18
CA VAL A 129 -42.54 -37.10 82.69
C VAL A 129 -42.87 -37.78 81.37
N ASP A 130 -44.05 -38.38 81.24
CA ASP A 130 -44.52 -39.00 79.99
C ASP A 130 -44.70 -37.98 78.87
N ASN A 131 -45.23 -36.79 79.20
CA ASN A 131 -45.32 -35.68 78.25
C ASN A 131 -43.93 -35.18 77.82
N VAL A 132 -42.99 -35.02 78.75
CA VAL A 132 -41.60 -34.64 78.42
C VAL A 132 -40.91 -35.74 77.60
N SER A 133 -41.13 -37.01 77.92
CA SER A 133 -40.63 -38.15 77.16
C SER A 133 -41.15 -38.14 75.71
N SER A 134 -42.45 -37.88 75.54
CA SER A 134 -43.08 -37.74 74.23
C SER A 134 -42.50 -36.55 73.44
N GLN A 135 -42.24 -35.42 74.10
CA GLN A 135 -41.57 -34.27 73.49
C GLN A 135 -40.13 -34.57 73.08
N ILE A 136 -39.37 -35.30 73.89
CA ILE A 136 -37.99 -35.72 73.57
C ILE A 136 -37.98 -36.65 72.35
N GLN A 137 -38.91 -37.62 72.30
CA GLN A 137 -39.04 -38.53 71.15
C GLN A 137 -39.39 -37.78 69.88
N MET A 138 -40.34 -36.83 69.95
CA MET A 138 -40.72 -35.98 68.84
C MET A 138 -39.54 -35.11 68.36
N LEU A 139 -38.82 -34.46 69.28
CA LEU A 139 -37.64 -33.66 68.97
C LEU A 139 -36.51 -34.50 68.34
N GLY A 140 -36.32 -35.74 68.82
CA GLY A 140 -35.40 -36.70 68.22
C GLY A 140 -35.78 -37.07 66.78
N GLY A 141 -37.08 -37.23 66.51
CA GLY A 141 -37.61 -37.42 65.15
C GLY A 141 -37.34 -36.22 64.24
N HIS A 142 -37.61 -35.00 64.71
CA HIS A 142 -37.31 -33.76 63.97
C HIS A 142 -35.81 -33.63 63.67
N LEU A 143 -34.94 -33.93 64.64
CA LEU A 143 -33.49 -33.87 64.45
C LEU A 143 -33.02 -34.89 63.40
N LYS A 144 -33.59 -36.10 63.41
CA LYS A 144 -33.29 -37.14 62.41
C LYS A 144 -33.72 -36.71 61.01
N ASN A 145 -34.89 -36.10 60.87
CA ASN A 145 -35.39 -35.58 59.60
C ASN A 145 -34.52 -34.41 59.11
N ALA A 146 -34.22 -33.44 59.98
CA ALA A 146 -33.34 -32.32 59.64
C ALA A 146 -31.94 -32.78 59.24
N SER A 147 -31.39 -33.81 59.90
CA SER A 147 -30.12 -34.42 59.51
C SER A 147 -30.19 -35.06 58.12
N ALA A 148 -31.28 -35.75 57.80
CA ALA A 148 -31.48 -36.34 56.48
C ALA A 148 -31.60 -35.27 55.39
N ASP A 149 -32.34 -34.18 55.66
CA ASP A 149 -32.49 -33.05 54.74
C ASP A 149 -31.14 -32.36 54.48
N ILE A 150 -30.35 -32.09 55.53
CA ILE A 150 -29.00 -31.51 55.40
C ILE A 150 -28.12 -32.42 54.55
N GLN A 151 -28.15 -33.73 54.80
CA GLN A 151 -27.32 -34.68 54.07
C GLN A 151 -27.74 -34.82 52.60
N MET A 152 -29.03 -34.74 52.31
CA MET A 152 -29.56 -34.70 50.94
C MET A 152 -29.09 -33.44 50.21
N VAL A 153 -29.22 -32.26 50.82
CA VAL A 153 -28.78 -30.98 50.23
C VAL A 153 -27.28 -30.98 49.99
N LEU A 154 -26.48 -31.44 50.94
CA LEU A 154 -25.03 -31.51 50.78
C LEU A 154 -24.62 -32.44 49.63
N ASN A 155 -25.28 -33.59 49.49
CA ASN A 155 -25.01 -34.52 48.40
C ASN A 155 -25.39 -33.92 47.04
N ASP A 156 -26.55 -33.28 46.92
CA ASP A 156 -26.97 -32.62 45.68
C ASP A 156 -26.02 -31.49 45.27
N GLN A 157 -25.60 -30.66 46.23
CA GLN A 157 -24.61 -29.60 45.99
C GLN A 157 -23.25 -30.18 45.56
N LEU A 158 -22.81 -31.28 46.16
CA LEU A 158 -21.57 -31.94 45.81
C LEU A 158 -21.62 -32.54 44.40
N GLU A 159 -22.74 -33.18 44.03
CA GLU A 159 -22.96 -33.69 42.69
C GLU A 159 -23.03 -32.57 41.66
N ASN A 160 -23.72 -31.46 41.97
CA ASN A 160 -23.80 -30.31 41.08
C ASN A 160 -22.43 -29.67 40.85
N ALA A 161 -21.66 -29.45 41.92
CA ALA A 161 -20.29 -28.94 41.83
C ALA A 161 -19.38 -29.87 41.00
N SER A 162 -19.53 -31.19 41.17
CA SER A 162 -18.78 -32.18 40.37
C SER A 162 -19.15 -32.11 38.88
N ARG A 163 -20.44 -31.97 38.56
CA ARG A 163 -20.92 -31.77 37.17
C ARG A 163 -20.34 -30.50 36.55
N GLU A 164 -20.38 -29.38 37.26
CA GLU A 164 -19.82 -28.11 36.80
C GLU A 164 -18.31 -28.18 36.55
N ILE A 165 -17.55 -28.83 37.45
CA ILE A 165 -16.11 -29.04 37.28
C ILE A 165 -15.82 -29.87 36.03
N GLN A 166 -16.62 -30.89 35.72
CA GLN A 166 -16.44 -31.69 34.50
C GLN A 166 -16.71 -30.88 33.24
N ILE A 167 -17.74 -30.03 33.23
CA ILE A 167 -18.04 -29.13 32.11
C ILE A 167 -16.87 -28.16 31.90
N LEU A 168 -16.38 -27.53 32.96
CA LEU A 168 -15.23 -26.64 32.90
C LEU A 168 -13.98 -27.36 32.39
N LYS A 169 -13.73 -28.59 32.86
CA LYS A 169 -12.61 -29.42 32.40
C LYS A 169 -12.69 -29.73 30.91
N GLN A 170 -13.88 -30.00 30.39
CA GLN A 170 -14.06 -30.21 28.94
C GLN A 170 -13.84 -28.92 28.16
N GLY A 171 -14.40 -27.80 28.61
CA GLY A 171 -14.17 -26.50 28.00
C GLY A 171 -12.69 -26.10 27.97
N MET A 172 -11.92 -26.44 29.00
CA MET A 172 -10.47 -26.23 29.01
C MET A 172 -9.73 -27.05 27.93
N LYS A 173 -10.13 -28.30 27.70
CA LYS A 173 -9.56 -29.12 26.61
C LYS A 173 -9.88 -28.54 25.23
N ASP A 174 -11.11 -28.08 25.05
CA ASP A 174 -11.54 -27.48 23.79
C ASP A 174 -10.80 -26.15 23.54
N ALA A 175 -10.57 -25.36 24.59
CA ALA A 175 -9.77 -24.14 24.53
C ALA A 175 -8.30 -24.42 24.18
N GLU A 176 -7.70 -25.48 24.72
CA GLU A 176 -6.34 -25.90 24.38
C GLU A 176 -6.24 -26.35 22.91
N ALA A 177 -7.22 -27.12 22.44
CA ALA A 177 -7.32 -27.50 21.03
C ALA A 177 -7.47 -26.28 20.12
N LEU A 178 -8.29 -25.30 20.51
CA LEU A 178 -8.45 -24.06 19.77
C LEU A 178 -7.15 -23.24 19.73
N ASN A 179 -6.44 -23.14 20.85
CA ASN A 179 -5.16 -22.45 20.95
C ASN A 179 -4.11 -23.06 19.99
N SER A 180 -4.07 -24.39 19.87
CA SER A 180 -3.19 -25.07 18.91
C SER A 180 -3.51 -24.70 17.45
N LYS A 181 -4.81 -24.56 17.10
CA LYS A 181 -5.25 -24.11 15.77
C LYS A 181 -4.88 -22.66 15.51
N THR A 182 -5.04 -21.79 16.51
CA THR A 182 -4.62 -20.37 16.42
C THR A 182 -3.13 -20.27 16.12
N ARG A 183 -2.28 -21.00 16.85
CA ARG A 183 -0.82 -21.01 16.62
C ARG A 183 -0.45 -21.50 15.21
N MET A 184 -1.16 -22.52 14.70
CA MET A 184 -0.97 -22.98 13.33
C MET A 184 -1.34 -21.90 12.31
N LEU A 185 -2.47 -21.23 12.52
CA LEU A 185 -2.93 -20.16 11.64
C LEU A 185 -1.94 -18.99 11.63
N GLU A 186 -1.42 -18.61 12.80
CA GLU A 186 -0.38 -17.59 12.93
C GLU A 186 0.89 -17.97 12.16
N SER A 187 1.33 -19.22 12.25
CA SER A 187 2.48 -19.71 11.48
C SER A 187 2.25 -19.63 9.97
N LYS A 188 1.06 -20.03 9.49
CA LYS A 188 0.71 -19.96 8.07
C LYS A 188 0.60 -18.52 7.58
N LEU A 189 0.08 -17.62 8.41
CA LEU A 189 0.01 -16.20 8.10
C LEU A 189 1.40 -15.59 7.97
N GLN A 190 2.32 -15.96 8.88
CA GLN A 190 3.70 -15.52 8.83
C GLN A 190 4.41 -16.02 7.57
N GLU A 191 4.21 -17.28 7.18
CA GLU A 191 4.73 -17.86 5.94
C GLU A 191 4.21 -17.11 4.71
N ALA A 192 2.89 -16.89 4.64
CA ALA A 192 2.28 -16.12 3.55
C ALA A 192 2.83 -14.69 3.47
N ASN A 193 3.10 -14.05 4.62
CA ASN A 193 3.66 -12.70 4.66
C ASN A 193 5.10 -12.64 4.13
N VAL A 194 5.94 -13.63 4.47
CA VAL A 194 7.29 -13.77 3.90
C VAL A 194 7.24 -13.93 2.39
N GLU A 195 6.30 -14.75 1.90
CA GLU A 195 6.12 -14.99 0.47
C GLU A 195 5.67 -13.73 -0.29
N VAL A 196 4.78 -12.93 0.31
CA VAL A 196 4.36 -11.64 -0.27
C VAL A 196 5.54 -10.69 -0.40
N GLU A 197 6.40 -10.56 0.63
CA GLU A 197 7.58 -9.70 0.55
C GLU A 197 8.61 -10.24 -0.46
N ARG A 198 8.76 -11.56 -0.60
CA ARG A 198 9.58 -12.19 -1.63
C ARG A 198 9.09 -11.82 -3.04
N LEU A 199 7.80 -12.02 -3.31
CA LEU A 199 7.16 -11.69 -4.60
C LEU A 199 7.25 -10.20 -4.94
N LYS A 200 7.12 -9.34 -3.92
CA LYS A 200 7.28 -7.89 -4.08
C LYS A 200 8.71 -7.51 -4.48
N GLY A 201 9.72 -8.20 -3.94
CA GLY A 201 11.11 -8.07 -4.37
C GLY A 201 11.29 -8.47 -5.83
N GLU A 202 10.78 -9.63 -6.23
CA GLU A 202 10.85 -10.10 -7.62
C GLU A 202 10.15 -9.17 -8.61
N LEU A 203 9.01 -8.60 -8.22
CA LEU A 203 8.30 -7.62 -9.03
C LEU A 203 9.13 -6.34 -9.23
N ALA A 204 9.85 -5.89 -8.20
CA ALA A 204 10.75 -4.73 -8.31
C ALA A 204 11.92 -5.02 -9.26
N SER A 205 12.54 -6.19 -9.15
CA SER A 205 13.60 -6.64 -10.07
C SER A 205 13.11 -6.76 -11.51
N THR A 206 11.90 -7.30 -11.71
CA THR A 206 11.27 -7.41 -13.03
C THR A 206 11.02 -6.02 -13.64
N LYS A 207 10.48 -5.07 -12.86
CA LYS A 207 10.30 -3.68 -13.32
C LYS A 207 11.62 -3.02 -13.73
N ALA A 208 12.68 -3.24 -12.95
CA ALA A 208 14.01 -2.73 -13.27
C ALA A 208 14.57 -3.33 -14.56
N LEU A 209 14.35 -4.64 -14.78
CA LEU A 209 14.74 -5.30 -16.03
C LEU A 209 13.95 -4.77 -17.23
N THR A 210 12.64 -4.58 -17.10
CA THR A 210 11.80 -3.99 -18.15
C THR A 210 12.27 -2.57 -18.52
N ALA A 211 12.64 -1.75 -17.54
CA ALA A 211 13.19 -0.42 -17.80
C ALA A 211 14.51 -0.48 -18.60
N LYS A 212 15.41 -1.43 -18.25
CA LYS A 212 16.65 -1.66 -19.00
C LYS A 212 16.39 -2.11 -20.43
N VAL A 213 15.43 -3.02 -20.63
CA VAL A 213 15.04 -3.49 -21.98
C VAL A 213 14.47 -2.34 -22.80
N GLN A 214 13.62 -1.49 -22.21
CA GLN A 214 13.10 -0.31 -22.90
C GLN A 214 14.20 0.68 -23.30
N GLU A 215 15.21 0.86 -22.45
CA GLU A 215 16.34 1.74 -22.76
C GLU A 215 17.23 1.18 -23.88
N GLN A 216 17.51 -0.12 -23.84
CA GLN A 216 18.19 -0.81 -24.92
C GLN A 216 17.41 -0.72 -26.23
N GLN A 217 16.08 -0.84 -26.19
CA GLN A 217 15.22 -0.71 -27.36
C GLN A 217 15.30 0.69 -27.98
N ARG A 218 15.22 1.76 -27.18
CA ARG A 218 15.38 3.15 -27.69
C ARG A 218 16.76 3.38 -28.31
N SER A 219 17.79 2.81 -27.70
CA SER A 219 19.16 2.87 -28.22
C SER A 219 19.26 2.19 -29.59
N LEU A 220 18.65 1.00 -29.74
CA LEU A 220 18.61 0.29 -31.02
C LEU A 220 17.83 1.04 -32.10
N GLU A 221 16.72 1.67 -31.74
CA GLU A 221 15.94 2.50 -32.68
C GLU A 221 16.73 3.72 -33.16
N THR A 222 17.45 4.37 -32.24
CA THR A 222 18.33 5.50 -32.55
C THR A 222 19.46 5.07 -33.50
N LEU A 223 20.09 3.92 -33.22
CA LEU A 223 21.10 3.35 -34.10
C LEU A 223 20.55 3.00 -35.48
N ARG A 224 19.35 2.41 -35.55
CA ARG A 224 18.69 2.09 -36.82
C ARG A 224 18.42 3.36 -37.65
N ALA A 225 17.95 4.43 -37.02
CA ALA A 225 17.74 5.71 -37.70
C ALA A 225 19.06 6.31 -38.22
N ALA A 226 20.14 6.20 -37.43
CA ALA A 226 21.47 6.65 -37.84
C ALA A 226 22.03 5.83 -39.02
N PHE A 227 21.87 4.51 -39.02
CA PHE A 227 22.27 3.68 -40.15
C PHE A 227 21.47 3.98 -41.42
N ALA A 228 20.16 4.21 -41.29
CA ALA A 228 19.33 4.60 -42.43
C ALA A 228 19.75 5.94 -43.03
N SER A 229 20.06 6.95 -42.19
CA SER A 229 20.54 8.25 -42.69
C SER A 229 21.93 8.14 -43.32
N GLN A 230 22.80 7.31 -42.75
CA GLN A 230 24.13 7.03 -43.31
C GLN A 230 24.03 6.37 -44.70
N GLU A 231 23.14 5.39 -44.86
CA GLU A 231 22.91 4.73 -46.16
C GLU A 231 22.40 5.72 -47.22
N GLN A 232 21.45 6.59 -46.86
CA GLN A 232 20.96 7.62 -47.77
C GLN A 232 22.06 8.61 -48.18
N LEU A 233 22.91 9.03 -47.23
CA LEU A 233 24.04 9.89 -47.54
C LEU A 233 25.05 9.19 -48.45
N GLN A 234 25.32 7.91 -48.21
CA GLN A 234 26.23 7.15 -49.06
C GLN A 234 25.67 6.96 -50.47
N LYS A 235 24.37 6.74 -50.60
CA LYS A 235 23.70 6.66 -51.90
C LYS A 235 23.78 7.98 -52.67
N SER A 236 23.47 9.10 -52.03
CA SER A 236 23.55 10.42 -52.68
C SER A 236 24.99 10.79 -53.06
N GLN A 237 25.97 10.46 -52.22
CA GLN A 237 27.40 10.62 -52.53
C GLN A 237 27.81 9.78 -53.74
N ASN A 238 27.35 8.53 -53.83
CA ASN A 238 27.65 7.66 -54.98
C ASN A 238 27.01 8.18 -56.27
N GLU A 239 25.76 8.65 -56.21
CA GLU A 239 25.08 9.28 -57.36
C GLU A 239 25.83 10.53 -57.83
N LEU A 240 26.30 11.37 -56.90
CA LEU A 240 27.11 12.54 -57.21
C LEU A 240 28.41 12.16 -57.90
N LEU A 241 29.11 11.16 -57.36
CA LEU A 241 30.36 10.68 -57.94
C LEU A 241 30.16 10.19 -59.38
N GLN A 242 29.07 9.47 -59.66
CA GLN A 242 28.75 9.00 -61.01
C GLN A 242 28.52 10.16 -61.99
N LEU A 243 27.80 11.22 -61.59
CA LEU A 243 27.62 12.39 -62.46
C LEU A 243 28.94 13.12 -62.72
N ILE A 244 29.79 13.27 -61.69
CA ILE A 244 31.11 13.89 -61.86
C ILE A 244 31.97 13.09 -62.85
N LEU A 245 31.95 11.75 -62.76
CA LEU A 245 32.66 10.88 -63.70
C LEU A 245 32.12 10.97 -65.14
N GLN A 246 30.85 11.34 -65.32
CA GLN A 246 30.24 11.62 -66.63
C GLN A 246 30.55 13.03 -67.17
N GLY A 247 31.34 13.83 -66.44
CA GLY A 247 31.77 15.17 -66.87
C GLY A 247 30.90 16.32 -66.36
N TRP A 248 29.97 16.07 -65.44
CA TRP A 248 29.24 17.13 -64.74
C TRP A 248 30.15 17.85 -63.73
N LYS A 249 29.96 19.16 -63.59
CA LYS A 249 30.73 20.01 -62.67
C LYS A 249 29.83 20.59 -61.59
N VAL A 250 30.27 20.57 -60.35
CA VAL A 250 29.51 21.10 -59.20
C VAL A 250 29.92 22.54 -58.90
N TYR A 251 28.94 23.44 -58.75
CA TYR A 251 29.20 24.78 -58.25
C TYR A 251 28.03 25.29 -57.39
N ASN A 252 28.34 25.68 -56.15
CA ASN A 252 27.40 26.22 -55.17
C ASN A 252 26.10 25.40 -55.02
N GLY A 253 26.21 24.08 -55.04
CA GLY A 253 25.08 23.15 -54.93
C GLY A 253 24.36 22.85 -56.24
N ASP A 254 24.61 23.58 -57.34
CA ASP A 254 24.06 23.26 -58.67
C ASP A 254 25.05 22.41 -59.50
N MET A 255 24.53 21.62 -60.45
CA MET A 255 25.30 20.75 -61.34
C MET A 255 25.32 21.34 -62.76
N TYR A 256 26.48 21.38 -63.41
CA TYR A 256 26.69 21.98 -64.73
C TYR A 256 27.27 21.00 -65.73
N TYR A 257 26.59 20.79 -66.86
CA TYR A 257 27.13 20.06 -68.00
C TYR A 257 27.48 21.00 -69.15
N PHE A 258 28.68 20.85 -69.72
CA PHE A 258 29.16 21.66 -70.84
C PHE A 258 29.20 20.78 -72.09
N SER A 259 28.17 20.89 -72.93
CA SER A 259 28.05 20.09 -74.14
C SER A 259 28.95 20.63 -75.25
N HIS A 260 29.75 19.74 -75.84
CA HIS A 260 30.55 20.03 -77.02
C HIS A 260 29.75 19.93 -78.34
N VAL A 261 28.46 19.58 -78.27
CA VAL A 261 27.59 19.43 -79.44
C VAL A 261 26.94 20.77 -79.77
N LYS A 262 27.10 21.22 -81.01
CA LYS A 262 26.45 22.43 -81.52
C LYS A 262 24.99 22.16 -81.83
N LYS A 263 24.09 22.97 -81.26
CA LYS A 263 22.62 22.88 -81.47
C LYS A 263 21.99 24.28 -81.62
N SER A 264 20.79 24.36 -82.17
CA SER A 264 19.95 25.57 -82.01
C SER A 264 19.47 25.68 -80.56
N TRP A 265 19.07 26.89 -80.13
CA TRP A 265 18.60 27.10 -78.75
C TRP A 265 17.41 26.18 -78.37
N GLN A 266 16.45 26.03 -79.28
CA GLN A 266 15.27 25.17 -79.06
C GLN A 266 15.63 23.68 -78.96
N GLU A 267 16.56 23.21 -79.80
CA GLU A 267 17.05 21.83 -79.73
C GLU A 267 17.91 21.58 -78.50
N ALA A 268 18.69 22.58 -78.08
CA ALA A 268 19.51 22.52 -76.87
C ALA A 268 18.61 22.38 -75.63
N GLU A 269 17.59 23.22 -75.49
CA GLU A 269 16.63 23.13 -74.37
C GLU A 269 15.87 21.80 -74.38
N LYS A 270 15.38 21.35 -75.54
CA LYS A 270 14.73 20.04 -75.66
C LYS A 270 15.67 18.89 -75.24
N SER A 271 16.96 19.01 -75.57
CA SER A 271 17.98 18.04 -75.17
C SER A 271 18.24 18.09 -73.66
N CYS A 272 18.32 19.27 -73.05
CA CYS A 272 18.43 19.43 -71.59
C CYS A 272 17.25 18.75 -70.87
N VAL A 273 16.02 19.04 -71.30
CA VAL A 273 14.79 18.50 -70.69
C VAL A 273 14.76 16.97 -70.77
N SER A 274 15.22 16.39 -71.88
CA SER A 274 15.31 14.93 -72.02
C SER A 274 16.29 14.26 -71.02
N GLN A 275 17.22 15.04 -70.47
CA GLN A 275 18.20 14.63 -69.46
C GLN A 275 17.80 15.07 -68.04
N GLY A 276 16.57 15.58 -67.86
CA GLY A 276 16.11 16.09 -66.56
C GLY A 276 16.76 17.41 -66.13
N ALA A 277 17.38 18.13 -67.07
CA ALA A 277 18.05 19.40 -66.84
C ALA A 277 17.40 20.53 -67.66
N HIS A 278 17.84 21.77 -67.44
CA HIS A 278 17.48 22.91 -68.30
C HIS A 278 18.73 23.66 -68.74
N LEU A 279 18.61 24.49 -69.77
CA LEU A 279 19.69 25.44 -70.08
C LEU A 279 20.00 26.32 -68.86
N ALA A 280 21.29 26.55 -68.61
CA ALA A 280 21.76 27.22 -67.39
C ALA A 280 21.14 28.62 -67.25
N SER A 281 20.52 28.89 -66.10
CA SER A 281 20.09 30.22 -65.69
C SER A 281 21.13 30.83 -64.77
N VAL A 282 21.65 32.00 -65.14
CA VAL A 282 22.65 32.72 -64.35
C VAL A 282 21.93 33.62 -63.35
N THR A 283 22.13 33.36 -62.06
CA THR A 283 21.42 34.01 -60.96
C THR A 283 22.30 34.89 -60.09
N SER A 284 23.62 34.81 -60.25
CA SER A 284 24.59 35.62 -59.47
C SER A 284 25.81 36.01 -60.31
N ALA A 285 26.52 37.05 -59.89
CA ALA A 285 27.74 37.50 -60.55
C ALA A 285 28.87 36.46 -60.42
N GLU A 286 28.88 35.72 -59.30
CA GLU A 286 29.84 34.67 -59.01
C GLU A 286 29.59 33.44 -59.90
N GLU A 287 28.32 33.05 -60.10
CA GLU A 287 27.94 32.01 -61.06
C GLU A 287 28.32 32.40 -62.50
N GLN A 288 28.12 33.66 -62.90
CA GLN A 288 28.56 34.17 -64.20
C GLN A 288 30.08 34.03 -64.38
N ALA A 289 30.87 34.40 -63.36
CA ALA A 289 32.32 34.30 -63.40
C ALA A 289 32.80 32.83 -63.51
N TYR A 290 32.11 31.91 -62.81
CA TYR A 290 32.39 30.48 -62.90
C TYR A 290 32.09 29.90 -64.29
N LEU A 291 30.92 30.20 -64.88
CA LEU A 291 30.57 29.74 -66.22
C LEU A 291 31.50 30.30 -67.30
N THR A 292 31.95 31.54 -67.10
CA THR A 292 32.93 32.22 -67.97
C THR A 292 34.23 31.43 -68.08
N GLU A 293 34.68 30.80 -66.99
CA GLU A 293 35.94 30.05 -66.98
C GLU A 293 35.97 28.90 -67.99
N PHE A 294 34.85 28.20 -68.14
CA PHE A 294 34.71 27.03 -69.02
C PHE A 294 34.24 27.38 -70.43
N THR A 295 33.79 28.62 -70.66
CA THR A 295 33.19 29.04 -71.94
C THR A 295 34.06 30.03 -72.73
N ARG A 296 35.26 30.38 -72.25
CA ARG A 296 36.15 31.39 -72.88
C ARG A 296 36.45 31.18 -74.36
N SER A 297 36.44 29.93 -74.84
CA SER A 297 36.89 29.56 -76.19
C SER A 297 35.77 29.44 -77.22
N SER A 298 34.50 29.57 -76.83
CA SER A 298 33.36 29.34 -77.73
C SER A 298 32.09 30.00 -77.22
N ASN A 299 31.16 30.29 -78.12
CA ASN A 299 29.83 30.77 -77.74
C ASN A 299 28.96 29.59 -77.30
N TYR A 300 28.22 29.76 -76.21
CA TYR A 300 27.29 28.75 -75.68
C TYR A 300 25.90 29.34 -75.44
N TRP A 301 24.87 28.50 -75.61
CA TRP A 301 23.50 28.77 -75.23
C TRP A 301 23.29 28.62 -73.73
N ILE A 302 22.59 29.59 -73.17
CA ILE A 302 22.08 29.63 -71.79
C ILE A 302 20.55 29.84 -71.81
N GLY A 303 19.90 29.67 -70.66
CA GLY A 303 18.43 29.67 -70.52
C GLY A 303 17.76 31.04 -70.61
N LEU A 304 18.41 32.06 -71.17
CA LEU A 304 17.81 33.37 -71.42
C LEU A 304 16.95 33.32 -72.69
N ASN A 305 15.72 33.83 -72.61
CA ASN A 305 14.80 33.94 -73.74
C ASN A 305 14.19 35.36 -73.78
N ASP A 306 13.96 35.89 -74.98
CA ASP A 306 13.50 37.26 -75.28
C ASP A 306 12.18 37.67 -74.61
N ARG A 307 11.46 36.71 -74.02
CA ARG A 307 10.22 36.93 -73.25
C ARG A 307 10.45 37.25 -71.77
N GLY A 308 11.69 37.50 -71.35
CA GLY A 308 12.02 37.85 -69.95
C GLY A 308 11.73 36.74 -68.93
N THR A 309 11.41 35.53 -69.40
CA THR A 309 11.12 34.38 -68.53
C THR A 309 12.39 33.59 -68.34
N ILE A 310 13.02 33.70 -67.18
CA ILE A 310 14.06 32.76 -66.75
C ILE A 310 13.37 31.41 -66.60
N ILE A 311 13.82 30.38 -67.33
CA ILE A 311 13.35 29.00 -67.11
C ILE A 311 13.90 28.55 -65.75
N SER A 312 13.17 28.87 -64.68
CA SER A 312 13.56 28.60 -63.28
C SER A 312 12.86 27.40 -62.67
N GLN A 313 12.04 26.67 -63.44
CA GLN A 313 11.25 25.56 -62.91
C GLN A 313 12.03 24.24 -63.02
N THR A 314 12.96 24.02 -62.10
CA THR A 314 13.43 22.67 -61.78
C THR A 314 12.75 22.22 -60.48
N THR A 315 11.57 21.62 -60.57
CA THR A 315 11.01 20.78 -59.50
C THR A 315 11.60 19.37 -59.63
N GLY A 316 12.90 19.27 -59.37
CA GLY A 316 13.61 18.00 -59.24
C GLY A 316 14.13 17.88 -57.81
N SER A 317 13.35 17.26 -56.94
CA SER A 317 13.68 17.02 -55.52
C SER A 317 14.61 15.80 -55.37
N THR A 318 15.68 15.73 -56.14
CA THR A 318 16.85 14.92 -55.76
C THR A 318 17.73 15.81 -54.90
N GLY A 319 18.30 15.28 -53.81
CA GLY A 319 19.09 16.04 -52.83
C GLY A 319 20.41 16.63 -53.38
N MET A 320 20.55 16.83 -54.68
CA MET A 320 21.77 17.15 -55.41
C MET A 320 21.76 18.52 -56.12
N GLY A 321 20.75 19.35 -55.84
CA GLY A 321 20.55 20.69 -56.41
C GLY A 321 20.13 20.69 -57.88
N ARG A 322 20.09 21.87 -58.53
CA ARG A 322 19.51 21.98 -59.88
C ARG A 322 20.51 21.52 -60.93
N MET A 323 20.06 20.68 -61.86
CA MET A 323 20.84 20.29 -63.03
C MET A 323 20.70 21.33 -64.14
N LYS A 324 21.83 21.93 -64.51
CA LYS A 324 21.97 23.00 -65.50
C LYS A 324 22.90 22.54 -66.61
N THR A 325 22.58 22.91 -67.85
CA THR A 325 23.39 22.53 -69.01
C THR A 325 23.67 23.73 -69.89
N VAL A 326 24.85 23.75 -70.51
CA VAL A 326 25.33 24.81 -71.40
C VAL A 326 25.73 24.15 -72.73
N TYR A 327 25.15 24.60 -73.85
CA TYR A 327 25.34 23.96 -75.18
C TYR A 327 26.12 24.85 -76.13
N MET A 328 27.06 24.31 -76.92
CA MET A 328 27.75 25.11 -77.92
C MET A 328 26.78 25.68 -78.97
N PHE A 329 27.05 26.92 -79.36
CA PHE A 329 26.30 27.66 -80.36
C PHE A 329 26.51 27.08 -81.77
N SER A 330 25.42 26.83 -82.49
CA SER A 330 25.42 26.53 -83.94
C SER A 330 24.88 27.72 -84.74
N ARG A 331 25.59 28.15 -85.79
CA ARG A 331 25.11 29.18 -86.74
C ARG A 331 24.05 28.66 -87.72
N SER A 332 23.79 27.35 -87.76
CA SER A 332 22.86 26.75 -88.71
C SER A 332 21.41 27.15 -88.39
N GLY A 333 20.85 28.08 -89.18
CA GLY A 333 19.42 28.37 -89.19
C GLY A 333 18.91 29.56 -88.38
N MET A 334 19.69 30.64 -88.18
CA MET A 334 19.14 31.91 -87.65
C MET A 334 19.39 33.10 -88.58
N THR A 335 18.28 33.73 -88.98
CA THR A 335 18.19 35.13 -89.38
C THR A 335 18.73 35.99 -88.24
N THR A 336 19.72 36.81 -88.55
CA THR A 336 20.33 37.81 -87.67
C THR A 336 19.26 38.66 -86.97
N THR A 337 19.13 38.49 -85.65
CA THR A 337 18.72 39.58 -84.77
C THR A 337 19.96 40.02 -84.02
N VAL A 338 20.59 41.07 -84.53
CA VAL A 338 21.59 41.83 -83.80
C VAL A 338 20.86 42.48 -82.62
N MET A 339 21.27 42.18 -81.39
CA MET A 339 20.73 42.85 -80.20
C MET A 339 21.21 44.32 -80.17
N PRO A 340 20.34 45.30 -79.87
CA PRO A 340 20.76 46.67 -79.66
C PRO A 340 21.49 46.84 -78.32
N SER A 341 22.45 47.75 -78.32
CA SER A 341 23.18 48.25 -77.16
C SER A 341 22.22 48.74 -76.06
N ILE A 342 22.40 48.28 -74.83
CA ILE A 342 21.63 48.75 -73.67
C ILE A 342 22.08 50.17 -73.33
N SER A 343 21.30 51.17 -73.76
CA SER A 343 21.33 52.52 -73.20
C SER A 343 20.00 52.79 -72.49
N GLY A 344 20.07 53.03 -71.17
CA GLY A 344 19.08 53.84 -70.47
C GLY A 344 18.10 53.12 -69.55
N SER A 345 18.31 53.34 -68.25
CA SER A 345 17.27 53.58 -67.23
C SER A 345 16.40 52.42 -66.74
N ALA A 346 16.97 51.60 -65.85
CA ALA A 346 16.35 51.28 -64.56
C ALA A 346 17.44 50.88 -63.56
N ARG A 347 17.41 51.46 -62.35
CA ARG A 347 18.42 51.26 -61.30
C ARG A 347 18.61 49.77 -60.97
N SER A 348 19.78 49.26 -61.35
CA SER A 348 20.45 48.12 -60.71
C SER A 348 21.24 48.60 -59.50
N PRO A 349 21.44 47.77 -58.45
CA PRO A 349 22.73 47.62 -57.83
C PRO A 349 23.48 46.49 -58.56
N SER A 350 24.45 46.89 -59.37
CA SER A 350 25.72 46.18 -59.62
C SER A 350 25.71 44.75 -60.20
N ALA A 351 26.03 44.62 -61.50
CA ALA A 351 27.00 43.64 -62.00
C ALA A 351 27.52 44.04 -63.39
N ARG A 352 28.84 43.91 -63.56
CA ARG A 352 29.69 44.42 -64.64
C ARG A 352 29.46 43.71 -65.99
N VAL A 353 29.60 44.51 -67.05
CA VAL A 353 29.83 44.10 -68.44
C VAL A 353 31.25 43.53 -68.58
N TRP A 354 31.39 42.54 -69.46
CA TRP A 354 32.65 41.95 -69.92
C TRP A 354 33.56 43.00 -70.59
N PRO A 355 34.86 43.08 -70.27
CA PRO A 355 35.80 43.78 -71.13
C PRO A 355 36.23 42.87 -72.29
N GLU A 356 36.14 43.40 -73.51
CA GLU A 356 36.93 42.95 -74.66
C GLU A 356 38.41 42.99 -74.30
N VAL A 357 39.10 41.85 -74.42
CA VAL A 357 40.55 41.85 -74.56
C VAL A 357 40.85 42.09 -76.04
N SER A 358 41.17 43.34 -76.36
CA SER A 358 41.74 43.73 -77.65
C SER A 358 43.15 43.16 -77.80
N GLN A 359 43.47 42.80 -79.03
CA GLN A 359 44.76 42.30 -79.50
C GLN A 359 45.92 43.23 -79.14
N GLY A 360 47.04 42.62 -78.78
CA GLY A 360 48.40 43.18 -78.78
C GLY A 360 49.36 42.07 -79.20
#